data_AF-A0A1G1MPE4-F1
#
_entry.id   AF-A0A1G1MPE4-F1
#
_cell.length_a   1.000
_cell.length_b   1.000
_cell.length_c   1.000
_cell.angle_alpha   90.00
_cell.angle_beta   90.00
_cell.angle_gamma   90.00
#
_symmetry.space_group_name_H-M   'P 1'
#
loop_
_entity.id
_entity.type
_entity.pdbx_description
1 polymer ?
#
loop_
_entity_poly.entity_id
_entity_poly.type
_entity_poly.pdbx_seq_one_letter_code
_entity_poly.pdbx_strand_id
1 'polypeptide(L)'
;MSNESPKIEFFADNGIIEVRYFDNPKDHLYRSWKLPEAVAAELIAWWARLMKDNQIAFPLEKKSKSCQFTMYTEKYIEIKSLDCRGRTNMTGWSLPAVVIEKLVVLQKDTVESR
;
A
#
# COMPACT_ATOMS: atom_id res chain seq x y z
N MET A 1 0.93 -7.39 26.63
CA MET A 1 0.57 -7.34 25.19
C MET A 1 1.77 -7.86 24.42
N SER A 2 1.59 -8.92 23.63
CA SER A 2 2.69 -9.55 22.89
C SER A 2 3.27 -8.56 21.87
N ASN A 3 4.55 -8.21 21.99
CA ASN A 3 5.30 -7.34 21.07
C ASN A 3 5.66 -8.06 19.75
N GLU A 4 4.72 -8.81 19.17
CA GLU A 4 4.96 -9.46 17.88
C GLU A 4 4.57 -8.48 16.76
N SER A 5 5.48 -8.27 15.81
CA SER A 5 5.20 -7.44 14.62
C SER A 5 4.03 -8.03 13.83
N PRO A 6 3.19 -7.19 13.20
CA PRO A 6 2.06 -7.67 12.43
C PRO A 6 2.53 -8.60 11.30
N LYS A 7 1.80 -9.70 11.11
CA LYS A 7 2.02 -10.59 9.97
C LYS A 7 1.27 -10.01 8.77
N ILE A 8 1.94 -9.97 7.62
CA ILE A 8 1.38 -9.44 6.37
C ILE A 8 1.65 -10.46 5.28
N GLU A 9 0.59 -10.86 4.57
CA GLU A 9 0.66 -11.80 3.46
C GLU A 9 0.17 -11.13 2.17
N PHE A 10 0.75 -11.52 1.04
CA PHE A 10 0.42 -11.00 -0.29
C PHE A 10 0.08 -12.16 -1.21
N PHE A 11 -1.05 -12.06 -1.90
CA PHE A 11 -1.49 -13.02 -2.90
C PHE A 11 -1.79 -12.27 -4.19
N ALA A 12 -1.02 -12.55 -5.25
CA ALA A 12 -1.27 -12.00 -6.57
C ALA A 12 -2.10 -12.99 -7.39
N ASP A 13 -3.23 -12.53 -7.92
CA ASP A 13 -4.07 -13.30 -8.84
C ASP A 13 -4.78 -12.35 -9.83
N ASN A 14 -4.75 -12.69 -11.12
CA ASN A 14 -5.46 -11.97 -12.18
C ASN A 14 -5.29 -10.43 -12.18
N GLY A 15 -4.08 -9.93 -11.92
CA GLY A 15 -3.78 -8.49 -11.90
C GLY A 15 -4.26 -7.76 -10.65
N ILE A 16 -4.65 -8.49 -9.61
CA ILE A 16 -5.03 -8.00 -8.29
C ILE A 16 -4.06 -8.57 -7.25
N ILE A 17 -3.59 -7.71 -6.34
CA ILE A 17 -2.89 -8.11 -5.12
C ILE A 17 -3.87 -8.07 -3.96
N GLU A 18 -4.15 -9.22 -3.37
CA GLU A 18 -4.77 -9.32 -2.05
C GLU A 18 -3.69 -9.14 -0.97
N VAL A 19 -3.87 -8.13 -0.13
CA VAL A 19 -3.09 -7.91 1.09
C VAL A 19 -3.89 -8.44 2.26
N ARG A 20 -3.32 -9.34 3.05
CA ARG A 20 -3.89 -9.79 4.33
C ARG A 20 -3.02 -9.30 5.47
N TYR A 21 -3.62 -8.55 6.39
CA TYR A 21 -2.94 -7.97 7.55
C TYR A 21 -3.51 -8.54 8.83
N PHE A 22 -2.66 -9.17 9.62
CA PHE A 22 -3.01 -9.81 10.88
C PHE A 22 -2.51 -8.91 12.01
N ASP A 23 -3.45 -8.22 12.68
CA ASP A 23 -3.18 -7.36 13.83
C ASP A 23 -2.49 -8.14 14.98
N ASN A 24 -2.88 -9.40 15.17
CA ASN A 24 -2.21 -10.36 16.03
C ASN A 24 -1.87 -11.61 15.21
N PRO A 25 -0.59 -11.96 15.03
CA PRO A 25 -0.19 -13.12 14.22
C PRO A 25 -0.75 -14.46 14.70
N LYS A 26 -1.15 -14.56 15.97
CA LYS A 26 -1.73 -15.76 16.59
C LYS A 26 -3.22 -15.90 16.35
N ASP A 27 -3.90 -14.78 16.11
CA ASP A 27 -5.32 -14.79 15.84
C ASP A 27 -5.51 -14.98 14.32
N HIS A 28 -6.29 -15.96 13.91
CA HIS A 28 -6.58 -16.22 12.49
C HIS A 28 -7.44 -15.12 11.82
N LEU A 29 -7.62 -13.98 12.48
CA LEU A 29 -8.40 -12.84 12.02
C LEU A 29 -7.48 -11.85 11.30
N TYR A 30 -7.89 -11.44 10.10
CA TYR A 30 -7.16 -10.47 9.29
C TYR A 30 -8.07 -9.45 8.65
N ARG A 31 -7.49 -8.28 8.39
CA ARG A 31 -8.04 -7.28 7.46
C ARG A 31 -7.50 -7.57 6.07
N SER A 32 -8.37 -7.49 5.07
CA SER A 32 -8.00 -7.75 3.67
C SER A 32 -8.30 -6.56 2.77
N TRP A 33 -7.37 -6.28 1.87
CA TRP A 33 -7.54 -5.30 0.81
C TRP A 33 -7.16 -5.91 -0.52
N LYS A 34 -8.00 -5.71 -1.54
CA LYS A 34 -7.74 -6.13 -2.91
C LYS A 34 -7.38 -4.91 -3.75
N LEU A 35 -6.13 -4.82 -4.17
CA LEU A 35 -5.55 -3.69 -4.89
C LEU A 35 -5.24 -4.12 -6.32
N PRO A 36 -5.59 -3.35 -7.36
CA PRO A 36 -5.02 -3.59 -8.68
C PRO A 36 -3.49 -3.52 -8.65
N GLU A 37 -2.81 -4.42 -9.34
CA GLU A 37 -1.33 -4.45 -9.41
C GLU A 37 -0.75 -3.12 -9.89
N ALA A 38 -1.43 -2.45 -10.84
CA ALA A 38 -1.05 -1.12 -11.30
C ALA A 38 -1.07 -0.06 -10.18
N VAL A 39 -2.08 -0.10 -9.31
CA VAL A 39 -2.17 0.80 -8.15
C VAL A 39 -1.07 0.49 -7.14
N ALA A 40 -0.81 -0.80 -6.88
CA ALA A 40 0.28 -1.21 -6.00
C ALA A 40 1.65 -0.77 -6.54
N ALA A 41 1.89 -0.88 -7.84
CA ALA A 41 3.13 -0.43 -8.47
C ALA A 41 3.32 1.09 -8.36
N GLU A 42 2.27 1.88 -8.64
CA GLU A 42 2.31 3.33 -8.47
C GLU A 42 2.55 3.74 -7.00
N LEU A 43 1.97 3.00 -6.06
CA LEU A 43 2.12 3.21 -4.63
C LEU A 43 3.55 2.91 -4.15
N ILE A 44 4.15 1.80 -4.59
CA ILE A 44 5.55 1.46 -4.29
C ILE A 44 6.49 2.53 -4.87
N ALA A 45 6.26 2.96 -6.12
CA ALA A 45 7.09 3.98 -6.76
C ALA A 45 7.01 5.33 -6.01
N TRP A 46 5.81 5.72 -5.55
CA TRP A 46 5.63 6.92 -4.74
C TRP A 46 6.33 6.80 -3.39
N TRP A 47 6.16 5.68 -2.68
CA TRP A 47 6.82 5.43 -1.40
C TRP A 47 8.34 5.47 -1.50
N ALA A 48 8.91 4.81 -2.52
CA ALA A 48 10.35 4.82 -2.76
C ALA A 48 10.91 6.23 -3.03
N ARG A 49 10.10 7.14 -3.57
CA ARG A 49 10.49 8.55 -3.75
C ARG A 49 10.42 9.31 -2.43
N LEU A 50 9.36 9.14 -1.65
CA LEU A 50 9.24 9.75 -0.32
C LEU A 50 10.41 9.38 0.59
N MET A 51 10.84 8.11 0.56
CA MET A 51 11.97 7.64 1.38
C MET A 51 13.33 8.21 0.94
N LYS A 52 13.44 8.76 -0.27
CA LYS A 52 14.64 9.47 -0.74
C LYS A 52 14.61 10.95 -0.36
N ASP A 53 13.42 11.52 -0.18
CA ASP A 53 13.23 12.91 0.17
C ASP A 53 13.37 13.06 1.70
N ASN A 54 14.45 13.68 2.17
CA ASN A 54 14.78 13.78 3.61
C ASN A 54 13.84 14.72 4.42
N GLN A 55 12.78 15.26 3.83
CA GLN A 55 11.83 16.16 4.49
C GLN A 55 10.40 15.70 4.22
N ILE A 56 9.83 14.99 5.20
CA ILE A 56 8.43 14.59 5.20
C ILE A 56 7.63 15.60 6.04
N ALA A 57 6.81 16.41 5.37
CA ALA A 57 5.83 17.28 6.01
C ALA A 57 4.43 16.85 5.59
N PHE A 58 3.56 16.61 6.57
CA PHE A 58 2.18 16.17 6.31
C PHE A 58 1.23 17.37 6.09
N PRO A 59 0.18 17.23 5.26
CA PRO A 59 -0.17 16.02 4.50
C PRO A 59 0.74 15.81 3.28
N LEU A 60 1.07 14.54 3.02
CA LEU A 60 1.70 14.15 1.75
C LEU A 60 0.62 13.73 0.76
N GLU A 61 0.68 14.29 -0.45
CA GLU A 61 -0.29 13.98 -1.49
C GLU A 61 0.37 13.70 -2.83
N LYS A 62 -0.15 12.70 -3.53
CA LYS A 62 0.24 12.39 -4.90
C LYS A 62 -0.95 11.97 -5.72
N LYS A 63 -1.22 12.71 -6.80
CA LYS A 63 -2.17 12.30 -7.84
C LYS A 63 -1.43 11.64 -9.01
N SER A 64 -1.91 10.47 -9.43
CA SER A 64 -1.52 9.77 -10.65
C SER A 64 -2.67 9.78 -11.66
N LYS A 65 -2.54 9.01 -12.74
CA LYS A 65 -3.62 8.85 -13.73
C LYS A 65 -4.76 7.96 -13.20
N SER A 66 -4.43 6.97 -12.38
CA SER A 66 -5.36 5.95 -11.91
C SER A 66 -5.73 6.05 -10.43
N CYS A 67 -4.97 6.80 -9.63
CA CYS A 67 -5.25 6.94 -8.21
C CYS A 67 -4.74 8.26 -7.62
N GLN A 68 -5.24 8.57 -6.44
CA GLN A 68 -4.71 9.60 -5.55
C GLN A 68 -4.28 8.94 -4.25
N PHE A 69 -3.06 9.25 -3.83
CA PHE A 69 -2.51 8.85 -2.55
C PHE A 69 -2.47 10.05 -1.62
N THR A 70 -2.88 9.84 -0.37
CA THR A 70 -2.83 10.85 0.68
C THR A 70 -2.35 10.22 1.98
N MET A 71 -1.41 10.86 2.65
CA MET A 71 -1.02 10.54 4.02
C MET A 71 -1.18 11.78 4.89
N TYR A 72 -1.99 11.65 5.93
CA TYR A 72 -2.13 12.70 6.96
C TYR A 72 -1.20 12.46 8.17
N THR A 73 -0.69 11.23 8.32
CA THR A 73 0.23 10.79 9.38
C THR A 73 1.19 9.74 8.81
N GLU A 74 2.24 9.36 9.53
CA GLU A 74 3.12 8.27 9.08
C GLU A 74 2.47 6.86 9.12
N LYS A 75 1.26 6.73 9.69
CA LYS A 75 0.67 5.41 9.99
C LYS A 75 -0.13 4.80 8.85
N TYR A 76 -0.83 5.63 8.09
CA TYR A 76 -1.80 5.17 7.10
C TYR A 76 -1.72 5.97 5.80
N ILE A 77 -1.94 5.26 4.71
CA ILE A 77 -2.06 5.82 3.37
C ILE A 77 -3.49 5.60 2.91
N GLU A 78 -4.17 6.71 2.60
CA GLU A 78 -5.42 6.68 1.87
C GLU A 78 -5.14 6.61 0.37
N ILE A 79 -5.84 5.70 -0.30
CA ILE A 79 -5.71 5.46 -1.73
C ILE A 79 -7.11 5.58 -2.32
N LYS A 80 -7.32 6.50 -3.26
CA LYS A 80 -8.58 6.64 -3.98
C LYS A 80 -8.34 6.32 -5.43
N SER A 81 -9.07 5.36 -6.00
CA SER A 81 -9.00 5.14 -7.45
C SER A 81 -9.66 6.31 -8.19
N LEU A 82 -9.17 6.60 -9.40
CA LEU A 82 -9.66 7.68 -10.25
C LEU A 82 -10.34 7.11 -11.50
N ASP A 83 -11.43 7.73 -11.93
CA ASP A 83 -12.06 7.44 -13.22
C ASP A 83 -11.26 8.03 -14.39
N CYS A 84 -11.70 7.75 -15.62
CA CYS A 84 -11.06 8.28 -16.84
C CYS A 84 -11.09 9.82 -16.95
N ARG A 85 -11.86 10.51 -16.10
CA ARG A 85 -11.94 11.96 -15.99
C ARG A 85 -11.15 12.50 -14.79
N GLY A 86 -10.40 11.65 -14.09
CA GLY A 86 -9.59 12.01 -12.93
C GLY A 86 -10.38 12.32 -11.67
N ARG A 87 -11.63 11.86 -11.57
CA ARG A 87 -12.50 12.00 -10.39
C ARG A 87 -12.36 10.77 -9.50
N THR A 88 -12.43 10.96 -8.19
CA THR A 88 -12.37 9.85 -7.24
C THR A 88 -13.57 8.93 -7.40
N ASN A 89 -13.29 7.64 -7.60
CA ASN A 89 -14.29 6.58 -7.56
C ASN A 89 -14.72 6.30 -6.11
N MET A 90 -15.85 5.60 -5.93
CA MET A 90 -16.33 5.22 -4.59
C MET A 90 -15.42 4.20 -3.89
N THR A 91 -14.58 3.49 -4.64
CA THR A 91 -13.63 2.51 -4.11
C THR A 91 -12.30 3.16 -3.74
N GLY A 92 -12.00 3.11 -2.45
CA GLY A 92 -10.71 3.51 -1.88
C GLY A 92 -10.22 2.51 -0.84
N TRP A 93 -8.94 2.60 -0.53
CA TRP A 93 -8.26 1.76 0.45
C TRP A 93 -7.60 2.65 1.50
N SER A 94 -7.51 2.13 2.71
CA SER A 94 -6.70 2.72 3.78
C SER A 94 -5.76 1.62 4.26
N LEU A 95 -4.48 1.76 3.92
CA LEU A 95 -3.46 0.77 4.22
C LEU A 95 -2.52 1.29 5.31
N PRO A 96 -2.16 0.47 6.31
CA PRO A 96 -1.05 0.77 7.19
C PRO A 96 0.25 0.96 6.40
N ALA A 97 1.08 1.94 6.75
CA ALA A 97 2.35 2.21 6.05
C ALA A 97 3.28 0.98 6.02
N VAL A 98 3.28 0.17 7.08
CA VAL A 98 4.01 -1.09 7.17
C VAL A 98 3.64 -2.10 6.06
N VAL A 99 2.42 -2.05 5.53
CA VAL A 99 2.03 -2.86 4.37
C VAL A 99 2.85 -2.47 3.14
N ILE A 100 3.08 -1.17 2.93
CA ILE A 100 3.79 -0.66 1.77
C ILE A 100 5.27 -0.95 1.87
N GLU A 101 5.85 -0.80 3.06
CA GLU A 101 7.22 -1.21 3.34
C GLU A 101 7.45 -2.66 2.94
N LYS A 102 6.52 -3.56 3.29
CA LYS A 102 6.59 -4.97 2.90
C LYS A 102 6.36 -5.20 1.40
N LEU A 103 5.44 -4.45 0.77
CA LEU A 103 5.24 -4.51 -0.68
C LEU A 103 6.53 -4.12 -1.45
N VAL A 104 7.26 -3.10 -0.98
CA VAL A 104 8.51 -2.66 -1.60
C VAL A 104 9.58 -3.75 -1.52
N VAL A 105 9.69 -4.44 -0.38
CA VAL A 105 10.63 -5.57 -0.22
C VAL A 105 10.26 -6.71 -1.16
N LEU A 106 8.98 -7.11 -1.19
CA LEU A 106 8.52 -8.20 -2.05
C LEU A 106 8.74 -7.93 -3.56
N GLN A 107 8.60 -6.68 -3.99
CA GLN A 107 8.90 -6.30 -5.37
C GLN A 107 10.39 -6.47 -5.71
N LYS A 108 11.30 -6.11 -4.80
CA LYS A 108 12.74 -6.27 -5.02
C LYS A 108 13.13 -7.74 -5.16
N ASP A 109 12.63 -8.59 -4.27
CA ASP A 109 12.90 -10.04 -4.30
C ASP A 109 12.43 -10.69 -5.62
N THR A 110 11.31 -10.20 -6.17
CA THR A 110 10.76 -10.68 -7.46
C THR A 110 11.61 -10.26 -8.65
N VAL A 111 12.26 -9.09 -8.60
CA VAL A 111 13.12 -8.57 -9.67
C VAL A 111 14.50 -9.23 -9.64
N GLU A 112 15.05 -9.52 -8.46
CA GLU A 112 16.37 -10.16 -8.30
C GLU A 112 16.36 -11.66 -8.59
N SER A 113 15.18 -12.30 -8.56
CA SER A 113 15.01 -13.73 -8.87
C SER A 113 14.81 -14.02 -10.37
N ARG A 114 14.95 -13.02 -11.24
CA ARG A 114 14.81 -13.12 -12.71
C ARG A 114 16.13 -12.78 -13.40
#